data_AF-A0A2V8FSM0-F1
#
_entry.id   AF-A0A2V8FSM0-F1
#
_cell.length_a   1.000
_cell.length_b   1.000
_cell.length_c   1.000
_cell.angle_alpha   90.00
_cell.angle_beta   90.00
_cell.angle_gamma   90.00
#
_symmetry.space_group_name_H-M   'P 1'
#
loop_
_entity.id
_entity.type
_entity.pdbx_description
1 polymer ?
#
loop_
_entity_poly.entity_id
_entity_poly.type
_entity_poly.pdbx_seq_one_letter_code
_entity_poly.pdbx_strand_id
1 'polypeptide(L)'
;MLVAGVLSTAAEAAVRTAASCSRTDVQSAINAAGDGDTVVIPAGTCTWPTNLTIDGKSITLQGAGIDSTILVDGVSKGNFPNIPQMLLWRTKNVGVSRLTGLTVQGGSIPDAYNKGSVWFEGNSKQVRVDHVKFTPTQTSALHFHGNLQGVLDHCQFQENHFGVFVYVHHESWNDQGDFGDSSWASPAPLGTPQAMFIEDNVFDSSAGGAAVDGWSGGRVVFRNNTARNVGFSNHGTETSGRWRGQRTFEVYNNTMTYDSFSWGAAVNTRGGTGVVFNNTTAFSGTGWLSSAFDVNEFRQSDHSRTYTPWGFCDGSNIWDGNQLPSGYPCLDQAGRGQGGLMSGDPPTPQAWPKQAVEPIYAWNNTLNGLPDPVANGSLQVIAPNRDFFDTSKPGYTPYVYPHPLVTGQAAPTVPSAPTNLRIPSP
;
A
#
# COMPACT_ATOMS: atom_id res chain seq x y z
N MET A 1 -51.46 25.30 16.80
CA MET A 1 -50.52 24.49 16.02
C MET A 1 -49.18 24.57 16.75
N LEU A 2 -48.88 23.57 17.59
CA LEU A 2 -47.64 23.54 18.36
C LEU A 2 -46.57 22.88 17.47
N VAL A 3 -45.58 23.65 17.02
CA VAL A 3 -44.42 23.10 16.30
C VAL A 3 -43.47 22.56 17.35
N ALA A 4 -43.46 21.24 17.53
CA ALA A 4 -42.46 20.56 18.35
C ALA A 4 -41.13 20.58 17.59
N GLY A 5 -40.18 21.40 18.06
CA GLY A 5 -38.80 21.37 17.59
C GLY A 5 -38.15 20.05 17.99
N VAL A 6 -37.81 19.23 17.01
CA VAL A 6 -36.93 18.06 17.22
C VAL A 6 -35.54 18.61 17.48
N LEU A 7 -35.16 18.69 18.75
CA LEU A 7 -33.77 18.83 19.16
C LEU A 7 -33.06 17.52 18.79
N SER A 8 -32.31 17.50 17.69
CA SER A 8 -31.37 16.41 17.45
C SER A 8 -30.23 16.56 18.46
N THR A 9 -30.22 15.73 19.50
CA THR A 9 -29.04 15.52 20.32
C THR A 9 -27.94 14.97 19.42
N ALA A 10 -26.82 15.68 19.27
CA ALA A 10 -25.60 15.08 18.72
C ALA A 10 -25.27 13.85 19.60
N ALA A 11 -25.31 12.65 19.03
CA ALA A 11 -24.87 11.46 19.75
C ALA A 11 -23.36 11.58 19.92
N GLU A 12 -22.90 11.80 21.16
CA GLU A 12 -21.48 11.74 21.48
C GLU A 12 -20.97 10.31 21.26
N ALA A 13 -19.79 10.18 20.65
CA ALA A 13 -19.12 8.90 20.47
C ALA A 13 -18.90 8.24 21.84
N ALA A 14 -19.41 7.03 22.03
CA ALA A 14 -19.29 6.31 23.28
C ALA A 14 -17.91 5.63 23.40
N VAL A 15 -17.41 5.53 24.64
CA VAL A 15 -16.26 4.69 24.97
C VAL A 15 -16.75 3.36 25.52
N ARG A 16 -16.30 2.25 24.93
CA ARG A 16 -16.69 0.89 25.28
C ARG A 16 -15.46 0.07 25.61
N THR A 17 -15.26 -0.19 26.89
CA THR A 17 -14.13 -1.01 27.33
C THR A 17 -14.51 -2.49 27.27
N ALA A 18 -13.72 -3.29 26.55
CA ALA A 18 -13.83 -4.74 26.59
C ALA A 18 -13.49 -5.26 28.00
N ALA A 19 -14.11 -6.37 28.42
CA ALA A 19 -13.86 -6.92 29.77
C ALA A 19 -12.42 -7.43 29.95
N SER A 20 -11.77 -7.86 28.87
CA SER A 20 -10.35 -8.23 28.82
C SER A 20 -9.82 -8.08 27.39
N CYS A 21 -8.52 -8.38 27.17
CA CYS A 21 -7.95 -8.46 25.81
C CYS A 21 -8.38 -9.70 25.01
N SER A 22 -9.20 -10.59 25.61
CA SER A 22 -9.60 -11.83 24.94
C SER A 22 -10.40 -11.51 23.68
N ARG A 23 -10.22 -12.32 22.63
CA ARG A 23 -10.91 -12.14 21.33
C ARG A 23 -12.43 -12.01 21.50
N THR A 24 -13.01 -12.80 22.40
CA THR A 24 -14.47 -12.81 22.66
C THR A 24 -14.95 -11.52 23.33
N ASP A 25 -14.21 -11.01 24.32
CA ASP A 25 -14.59 -9.78 25.03
C ASP A 25 -14.45 -8.55 24.12
N VAL A 26 -13.38 -8.51 23.30
CA VAL A 26 -13.18 -7.47 22.30
C VAL A 26 -14.28 -7.51 21.24
N GLN A 27 -14.63 -8.69 20.70
CA GLN A 27 -15.75 -8.82 19.75
C GLN A 27 -17.08 -8.36 20.37
N SER A 28 -17.32 -8.67 21.65
CA SER A 28 -18.55 -8.26 22.35
C SER A 28 -18.65 -6.72 22.46
N ALA A 29 -17.55 -6.05 22.78
CA ALA A 29 -17.48 -4.58 22.80
C ALA A 29 -17.66 -3.97 21.40
N ILE A 30 -17.08 -4.56 20.37
CA ILE A 30 -17.24 -4.13 18.95
C ILE A 30 -18.69 -4.31 18.48
N ASN A 31 -19.34 -5.40 18.84
CA ASN A 31 -20.74 -5.65 18.48
C ASN A 31 -21.65 -4.58 19.07
N ALA A 32 -21.37 -4.13 20.29
CA ALA A 32 -22.10 -3.06 20.96
C ALA A 32 -21.77 -1.65 20.44
N ALA A 33 -20.65 -1.47 19.73
CA ALA A 33 -20.20 -0.17 19.22
C ALA A 33 -21.00 0.32 18.01
N GLY A 34 -21.35 1.60 18.01
CA GLY A 34 -21.84 2.34 16.84
C GLY A 34 -20.69 3.03 16.09
N ASP A 35 -20.98 3.60 14.91
CA ASP A 35 -19.98 4.44 14.22
C ASP A 35 -19.58 5.64 15.09
N GLY A 36 -18.29 5.98 15.08
CA GLY A 36 -17.68 7.02 15.91
C GLY A 36 -17.19 6.53 17.27
N ASP A 37 -17.73 5.43 17.81
CA ASP A 37 -17.36 4.91 19.12
C ASP A 37 -15.87 4.50 19.21
N THR A 38 -15.35 4.52 20.43
CA THR A 38 -14.03 3.95 20.76
C THR A 38 -14.22 2.66 21.53
N VAL A 39 -13.69 1.56 21.00
CA VAL A 39 -13.56 0.29 21.72
C VAL A 39 -12.17 0.23 22.35
N VAL A 40 -12.12 0.21 23.68
CA VAL A 40 -10.88 0.12 24.46
C VAL A 40 -10.61 -1.34 24.81
N ILE A 41 -9.43 -1.82 24.43
CA ILE A 41 -8.88 -3.13 24.82
C ILE A 41 -8.00 -2.92 26.06
N PRO A 42 -8.32 -3.54 27.21
CA PRO A 42 -7.47 -3.45 28.39
C PRO A 42 -6.04 -3.95 28.15
N ALA A 43 -5.14 -3.55 29.05
CA ALA A 43 -3.79 -4.11 29.10
C ALA A 43 -3.84 -5.63 29.35
N GLY A 44 -2.88 -6.34 28.79
CA GLY A 44 -2.77 -7.79 28.87
C GLY A 44 -2.20 -8.40 27.59
N THR A 45 -1.83 -9.68 27.68
CA THR A 45 -1.39 -10.47 26.53
C THR A 45 -2.44 -11.53 26.23
N CYS A 46 -3.00 -11.49 25.04
CA CYS A 46 -4.04 -12.42 24.61
C CYS A 46 -3.71 -13.03 23.26
N THR A 47 -3.69 -14.36 23.20
CA THR A 47 -3.63 -15.09 21.93
C THR A 47 -5.03 -15.20 21.34
N TRP A 48 -5.18 -14.83 20.08
CA TRP A 48 -6.42 -14.96 19.33
C TRP A 48 -6.33 -16.18 18.40
N PRO A 49 -6.91 -17.33 18.79
CA PRO A 49 -6.83 -18.56 18.00
C PRO A 49 -7.74 -18.54 16.76
N THR A 50 -8.64 -17.56 16.67
CA THR A 50 -9.57 -17.36 15.56
C THR A 50 -9.67 -15.88 15.24
N ASN A 51 -10.05 -15.58 14.00
CA ASN A 51 -10.15 -14.22 13.47
C ASN A 51 -11.10 -13.36 14.29
N LEU A 52 -10.77 -12.10 14.53
CA LEU A 52 -11.73 -11.07 14.91
C LEU A 52 -12.19 -10.32 13.66
N THR A 53 -13.50 -10.12 13.50
CA THR A 53 -14.06 -9.45 12.33
C THR A 53 -14.80 -8.17 12.73
N ILE A 54 -14.53 -7.10 11.99
CA ILE A 54 -15.23 -5.82 12.10
C ILE A 54 -15.87 -5.51 10.75
N ASP A 55 -17.20 -5.67 10.66
CA ASP A 55 -17.93 -5.47 9.41
C ASP A 55 -18.75 -4.19 9.44
N GLY A 56 -18.47 -3.28 8.50
CA GLY A 56 -19.29 -2.09 8.24
C GLY A 56 -19.32 -1.08 9.40
N LYS A 57 -18.27 -1.03 10.23
CA LYS A 57 -18.14 -0.09 11.35
C LYS A 57 -16.93 0.82 11.19
N SER A 58 -17.13 2.07 11.56
CA SER A 58 -16.14 3.15 11.55
C SER A 58 -15.91 3.56 13.00
N ILE A 59 -15.00 2.87 13.66
CA ILE A 59 -14.71 3.00 15.10
C ILE A 59 -13.22 3.19 15.33
N THR A 60 -12.85 3.60 16.54
CA THR A 60 -11.48 3.49 17.03
C THR A 60 -11.33 2.21 17.85
N LEU A 61 -10.47 1.29 17.44
CA LEU A 61 -10.03 0.14 18.23
C LEU A 61 -8.69 0.48 18.88
N GLN A 62 -8.70 0.66 20.20
CA GLN A 62 -7.58 1.22 20.95
C GLN A 62 -7.12 0.28 22.07
N GLY A 63 -5.84 -0.08 22.09
CA GLY A 63 -5.22 -0.74 23.25
C GLY A 63 -4.75 0.25 24.32
N ALA A 64 -4.20 -0.29 25.41
CA ALA A 64 -3.66 0.48 26.53
C ALA A 64 -2.26 1.07 26.26
N GLY A 65 -1.69 0.84 25.07
CA GLY A 65 -0.34 1.25 24.67
C GLY A 65 0.46 0.11 24.07
N ILE A 66 1.49 0.46 23.29
CA ILE A 66 2.50 -0.49 22.78
C ILE A 66 3.07 -1.27 23.97
N ASP A 67 3.17 -2.59 23.79
CA ASP A 67 3.65 -3.58 24.77
C ASP A 67 2.84 -3.65 26.08
N SER A 68 1.76 -2.86 26.21
CA SER A 68 0.78 -2.95 27.32
C SER A 68 -0.42 -3.80 26.94
N THR A 69 -0.94 -3.64 25.72
CA THR A 69 -1.90 -4.56 25.10
C THR A 69 -1.18 -5.32 24.00
N ILE A 70 -1.01 -6.64 24.16
CA ILE A 70 -0.32 -7.50 23.19
C ILE A 70 -1.32 -8.54 22.65
N LEU A 71 -1.59 -8.45 21.35
CA LEU A 71 -2.46 -9.38 20.64
C LEU A 71 -1.59 -10.35 19.83
N VAL A 72 -1.59 -11.62 20.21
CA VAL A 72 -0.81 -12.66 19.54
C VAL A 72 -1.67 -13.36 18.50
N ASP A 73 -1.21 -13.37 17.25
CA ASP A 73 -1.84 -14.07 16.14
C ASP A 73 -1.74 -15.58 16.33
N GLY A 74 -2.82 -16.21 16.79
CA GLY A 74 -2.94 -17.66 16.96
C GLY A 74 -3.71 -18.33 15.83
N VAL A 75 -4.02 -17.61 14.73
CA VAL A 75 -4.85 -18.13 13.65
C VAL A 75 -4.05 -19.06 12.75
N SER A 76 -4.65 -20.21 12.39
CA SER A 76 -4.05 -21.13 11.43
C SER A 76 -3.95 -20.50 10.03
N LYS A 77 -2.76 -20.50 9.44
CA LYS A 77 -2.45 -19.90 8.14
C LYS A 77 -2.68 -20.83 6.93
N GLY A 78 -3.28 -22.01 7.16
CA GLY A 78 -3.54 -23.02 6.12
C GLY A 78 -4.45 -22.56 4.97
N ASN A 79 -4.63 -23.41 3.95
CA ASN A 79 -5.45 -23.09 2.77
C ASN A 79 -6.95 -22.90 3.10
N PHE A 80 -7.65 -22.15 2.23
CA PHE A 80 -9.09 -21.86 2.28
C PHE A 80 -9.95 -23.12 2.61
N PRO A 81 -11.07 -23.02 3.36
CA PRO A 81 -11.85 -21.81 3.74
C PRO A 81 -11.31 -20.97 4.90
N ASN A 82 -10.08 -21.22 5.36
CA ASN A 82 -9.48 -20.42 6.42
C ASN A 82 -9.37 -18.94 6.02
N ILE A 83 -9.97 -18.05 6.81
CA ILE A 83 -9.60 -16.64 6.86
C ILE A 83 -8.30 -16.63 7.68
N PRO A 84 -7.14 -16.33 7.11
CA PRO A 84 -5.87 -16.51 7.81
C PRO A 84 -5.53 -15.35 8.76
N GLN A 85 -6.21 -14.19 8.67
CA GLN A 85 -5.76 -12.96 9.34
C GLN A 85 -6.34 -12.80 10.75
N MET A 86 -5.51 -12.56 11.77
CA MET A 86 -5.97 -12.34 13.14
C MET A 86 -7.08 -11.28 13.25
N LEU A 87 -6.98 -10.18 12.50
CA LEU A 87 -7.98 -9.13 12.43
C LEU A 87 -8.38 -8.87 10.98
N LEU A 88 -9.68 -9.00 10.67
CA LEU A 88 -10.26 -8.61 9.39
C LEU A 88 -11.25 -7.45 9.60
N TRP A 89 -10.95 -6.31 9.00
CA TRP A 89 -11.78 -5.12 9.07
C TRP A 89 -12.32 -4.73 7.70
N ARG A 90 -13.62 -4.99 7.49
CA ARG A 90 -14.36 -4.53 6.31
C ARG A 90 -14.90 -3.13 6.57
N THR A 91 -14.19 -2.15 6.08
CA THR A 91 -14.48 -0.73 6.26
C THR A 91 -15.58 -0.26 5.30
N LYS A 92 -16.16 0.90 5.62
CA LYS A 92 -17.09 1.63 4.74
C LYS A 92 -16.65 3.08 4.63
N ASN A 93 -17.10 3.76 3.58
CA ASN A 93 -16.75 5.15 3.33
C ASN A 93 -17.53 6.18 4.17
N VAL A 94 -17.52 6.00 5.49
CA VAL A 94 -18.09 6.90 6.49
C VAL A 94 -17.18 6.89 7.72
N GLY A 95 -16.97 8.04 8.36
CA GLY A 95 -16.20 8.13 9.61
C GLY A 95 -14.76 7.62 9.49
N VAL A 96 -14.08 7.48 10.62
CA VAL A 96 -12.69 6.98 10.69
C VAL A 96 -12.71 5.52 11.13
N SER A 97 -11.93 4.68 10.48
CA SER A 97 -11.60 3.33 10.95
C SER A 97 -10.17 3.36 11.49
N ARG A 98 -10.00 3.37 12.81
CA ARG A 98 -8.70 3.58 13.47
C ARG A 98 -8.26 2.37 14.30
N LEU A 99 -7.03 1.89 14.08
CA LEU A 99 -6.36 0.90 14.94
C LEU A 99 -5.20 1.59 15.66
N THR A 100 -5.16 1.57 16.99
CA THR A 100 -4.13 2.30 17.73
C THR A 100 -3.74 1.71 19.09
N GLY A 101 -2.52 2.04 19.54
CA GLY A 101 -2.08 1.87 20.93
C GLY A 101 -1.93 0.43 21.39
N LEU A 102 -1.35 -0.45 20.56
CA LEU A 102 -1.16 -1.87 20.91
C LEU A 102 0.02 -2.51 20.20
N THR A 103 0.38 -3.72 20.61
CA THR A 103 1.30 -4.60 19.88
C THR A 103 0.52 -5.73 19.20
N VAL A 104 0.76 -5.94 17.91
CA VAL A 104 0.36 -7.14 17.17
C VAL A 104 1.60 -8.02 17.00
N GLN A 105 1.56 -9.20 17.61
CA GLN A 105 2.64 -10.15 17.57
C GLN A 105 2.26 -11.33 16.67
N GLY A 106 3.15 -11.71 15.77
CA GLY A 106 2.99 -12.89 14.92
C GLY A 106 2.93 -14.19 15.72
N GLY A 107 2.34 -15.21 15.10
CA GLY A 107 2.25 -16.56 15.65
C GLY A 107 3.48 -17.42 15.35
N SER A 108 3.40 -18.69 15.71
CA SER A 108 4.41 -19.70 15.38
C SER A 108 4.11 -20.46 14.08
N ILE A 109 2.97 -20.21 13.46
CA ILE A 109 2.48 -20.96 12.29
C ILE A 109 3.04 -20.32 11.01
N PRO A 110 3.82 -21.05 10.19
CA PRO A 110 4.35 -20.52 8.94
C PRO A 110 3.24 -20.12 7.95
N ASP A 111 3.40 -18.97 7.30
CA ASP A 111 2.54 -18.49 6.24
C ASP A 111 3.33 -18.28 4.94
N ALA A 112 3.41 -19.34 4.13
CA ALA A 112 4.18 -19.33 2.89
C ALA A 112 3.72 -18.27 1.85
N TYR A 113 2.52 -17.70 2.03
CA TYR A 113 1.95 -16.70 1.12
C TYR A 113 1.82 -15.31 1.76
N ASN A 114 2.35 -15.13 2.97
CA ASN A 114 2.48 -13.81 3.59
C ASN A 114 1.14 -13.06 3.68
N LYS A 115 0.07 -13.74 4.10
CA LYS A 115 -1.34 -13.27 4.06
C LYS A 115 -1.70 -12.24 5.14
N GLY A 116 -0.82 -12.07 6.12
CA GLY A 116 -0.88 -11.01 7.12
C GLY A 116 -1.59 -11.36 8.42
N SER A 117 -1.28 -10.59 9.46
CA SER A 117 -1.99 -10.60 10.73
C SER A 117 -3.19 -9.64 10.75
N VAL A 118 -3.08 -8.47 10.12
CA VAL A 118 -4.16 -7.47 10.05
C VAL A 118 -4.54 -7.20 8.60
N TRP A 119 -5.85 -7.20 8.33
CA TRP A 119 -6.39 -6.98 6.99
C TRP A 119 -7.48 -5.93 7.01
N PHE A 120 -7.27 -4.86 6.26
CA PHE A 120 -8.31 -3.87 5.97
C PHE A 120 -8.78 -4.06 4.53
N GLU A 121 -10.10 -4.12 4.35
CA GLU A 121 -10.72 -4.09 3.03
C GLU A 121 -11.92 -3.13 2.99
N GLY A 122 -12.37 -2.77 1.80
CA GLY A 122 -13.54 -1.90 1.58
C GLY A 122 -13.17 -0.60 0.89
N ASN A 123 -13.92 0.46 1.15
CA ASN A 123 -13.80 1.72 0.40
C ASN A 123 -13.65 2.96 1.28
N SER A 124 -13.25 2.80 2.55
CA SER A 124 -13.00 3.92 3.43
C SER A 124 -11.89 4.83 2.90
N LYS A 125 -12.12 6.14 2.98
CA LYS A 125 -11.13 7.18 2.68
C LYS A 125 -10.45 7.74 3.93
N GLN A 126 -10.71 7.11 5.07
CA GLN A 126 -10.33 7.57 6.39
C GLN A 126 -9.85 6.40 7.26
N VAL A 127 -9.06 5.49 6.67
CA VAL A 127 -8.36 4.48 7.45
C VAL A 127 -7.19 5.12 8.17
N ARG A 128 -7.01 4.82 9.46
CA ARG A 128 -5.82 5.22 10.22
C ARG A 128 -5.29 4.04 11.02
N VAL A 129 -3.99 3.77 10.91
CA VAL A 129 -3.31 2.81 11.77
C VAL A 129 -2.14 3.55 12.40
N ASP A 130 -2.13 3.68 13.73
CA ASP A 130 -1.11 4.51 14.38
C ASP A 130 -0.74 4.09 15.79
N HIS A 131 0.51 4.32 16.20
CA HIS A 131 1.02 3.89 17.52
C HIS A 131 0.81 2.38 17.75
N VAL A 132 1.02 1.59 16.69
CA VAL A 132 0.97 0.13 16.74
C VAL A 132 2.38 -0.42 16.51
N LYS A 133 2.77 -1.38 17.34
CA LYS A 133 3.98 -2.17 17.10
C LYS A 133 3.60 -3.50 16.48
N PHE A 134 4.18 -3.82 15.33
CA PHE A 134 4.04 -5.08 14.65
C PHE A 134 5.33 -5.88 14.80
N THR A 135 5.24 -7.07 15.36
CA THR A 135 6.33 -8.05 15.37
C THR A 135 5.88 -9.31 14.65
N PRO A 136 5.68 -9.25 13.32
CA PRO A 136 5.22 -10.41 12.57
C PRO A 136 6.24 -11.54 12.66
N THR A 137 5.77 -12.77 12.49
CA THR A 137 6.62 -13.95 12.53
C THR A 137 6.11 -14.90 11.46
N GLN A 138 6.93 -15.13 10.43
CA GLN A 138 6.59 -15.99 9.28
C GLN A 138 5.32 -15.58 8.50
N THR A 139 4.93 -14.30 8.53
CA THR A 139 3.81 -13.69 7.78
C THR A 139 4.02 -12.17 7.69
N SER A 140 3.13 -11.44 7.04
CA SER A 140 3.19 -9.98 6.91
C SER A 140 2.51 -9.32 8.10
N ALA A 141 2.79 -8.04 8.34
CA ALA A 141 2.11 -7.33 9.41
C ALA A 141 0.67 -6.99 8.99
N LEU A 142 0.52 -6.33 7.84
CA LEU A 142 -0.76 -5.76 7.44
C LEU A 142 -0.97 -5.66 5.93
N HIS A 143 -2.23 -5.74 5.53
CA HIS A 143 -2.69 -5.56 4.15
C HIS A 143 -3.81 -4.51 4.07
N PHE A 144 -3.76 -3.70 3.02
CA PHE A 144 -4.85 -2.81 2.61
C PHE A 144 -5.38 -3.24 1.25
N HIS A 145 -6.69 -3.45 1.15
CA HIS A 145 -7.38 -3.96 -0.04
C HIS A 145 -8.59 -3.11 -0.44
N GLY A 146 -8.87 -3.09 -1.74
CA GLY A 146 -10.08 -2.50 -2.30
C GLY A 146 -9.90 -1.07 -2.79
N ASN A 147 -10.59 -0.12 -2.19
CA ASN A 147 -10.53 1.30 -2.56
C ASN A 147 -10.15 2.15 -1.34
N LEU A 148 -9.24 1.65 -0.51
CA LEU A 148 -8.87 2.30 0.73
C LEU A 148 -7.99 3.53 0.48
N GLN A 149 -8.20 4.57 1.28
CA GLN A 149 -7.30 5.71 1.38
C GLN A 149 -7.20 6.09 2.86
N GLY A 150 -6.07 6.64 3.25
CA GLY A 150 -5.79 6.87 4.66
C GLY A 150 -4.31 6.93 4.96
N VAL A 151 -3.97 6.72 6.23
CA VAL A 151 -2.59 6.83 6.72
C VAL A 151 -2.23 5.71 7.69
N LEU A 152 -1.03 5.17 7.55
CA LEU A 152 -0.30 4.36 8.52
C LEU A 152 0.83 5.24 9.07
N ASP A 153 0.71 5.66 10.34
CA ASP A 153 1.62 6.63 10.95
C ASP A 153 2.14 6.23 12.34
N HIS A 154 3.37 6.61 12.69
CA HIS A 154 3.94 6.37 14.03
C HIS A 154 3.90 4.90 14.49
N CYS A 155 3.99 3.95 13.54
CA CYS A 155 4.07 2.52 13.83
C CYS A 155 5.53 2.03 13.87
N GLN A 156 5.73 0.91 14.57
CA GLN A 156 7.00 0.21 14.68
C GLN A 156 6.86 -1.18 14.06
N PHE A 157 7.77 -1.57 13.18
CA PHE A 157 7.79 -2.86 12.51
C PHE A 157 9.12 -3.54 12.80
N GLN A 158 9.08 -4.74 13.39
CA GLN A 158 10.29 -5.47 13.79
C GLN A 158 10.17 -6.94 13.41
N GLU A 159 11.09 -7.45 12.60
CA GLU A 159 11.16 -8.87 12.30
C GLU A 159 12.58 -9.40 12.14
N ASN A 160 12.72 -10.72 12.24
CA ASN A 160 13.96 -11.44 12.00
C ASN A 160 13.84 -12.50 10.89
N HIS A 161 12.80 -12.38 10.07
CA HIS A 161 12.53 -13.24 8.92
C HIS A 161 12.52 -12.40 7.65
N PHE A 162 12.83 -13.01 6.51
CA PHE A 162 12.68 -12.32 5.23
C PHE A 162 11.18 -12.20 4.94
N GLY A 163 10.67 -10.97 4.89
CA GLY A 163 9.23 -10.74 4.83
C GLY A 163 8.83 -9.46 4.11
N VAL A 164 7.54 -9.20 4.07
CA VAL A 164 7.00 -7.91 3.66
C VAL A 164 6.13 -7.42 4.81
N PHE A 165 6.40 -6.24 5.33
CA PHE A 165 5.62 -5.71 6.44
C PHE A 165 4.23 -5.29 5.99
N VAL A 166 4.15 -4.49 4.92
CA VAL A 166 2.90 -3.87 4.45
C VAL A 166 2.64 -4.20 3.00
N TYR A 167 1.45 -4.69 2.70
CA TYR A 167 0.94 -4.76 1.34
C TYR A 167 -0.16 -3.74 1.08
N VAL A 168 -0.08 -3.04 -0.07
CA VAL A 168 -1.15 -2.14 -0.52
C VAL A 168 -1.67 -2.59 -1.89
N HIS A 169 -2.96 -2.89 -1.93
CA HIS A 169 -3.72 -3.23 -3.12
C HIS A 169 -4.89 -2.27 -3.30
N HIS A 170 -5.15 -1.89 -4.56
CA HIS A 170 -6.31 -1.11 -4.92
C HIS A 170 -7.09 -1.77 -6.06
N GLU A 171 -7.36 -3.05 -5.87
CA GLU A 171 -7.91 -3.94 -6.88
C GLU A 171 -9.31 -3.48 -7.36
N SER A 172 -10.05 -2.81 -6.47
CA SER A 172 -11.38 -2.25 -6.72
C SER A 172 -11.42 -0.73 -6.65
N TRP A 173 -10.34 -0.05 -7.07
CA TRP A 173 -10.27 1.41 -7.15
C TRP A 173 -11.52 2.02 -7.82
N ASN A 174 -12.01 3.15 -7.30
CA ASN A 174 -13.33 3.73 -7.65
C ASN A 174 -14.53 2.79 -7.44
N ASP A 175 -14.41 1.83 -6.52
CA ASP A 175 -15.40 0.79 -6.23
C ASP A 175 -15.75 -0.06 -7.47
N GLN A 176 -14.75 -0.31 -8.34
CA GLN A 176 -14.89 -1.04 -9.59
C GLN A 176 -13.75 -2.03 -9.86
N GLY A 177 -14.13 -3.24 -10.26
CA GLY A 177 -13.22 -4.32 -10.64
C GLY A 177 -12.57 -5.01 -9.45
N ASP A 178 -11.82 -6.08 -9.73
CA ASP A 178 -11.21 -6.93 -8.72
C ASP A 178 -9.72 -7.17 -8.98
N PHE A 179 -9.11 -6.45 -9.94
CA PHE A 179 -7.76 -6.74 -10.41
C PHE A 179 -6.85 -5.51 -10.56
N GLY A 180 -7.35 -4.31 -10.23
CA GLY A 180 -6.62 -3.05 -10.37
C GLY A 180 -6.86 -2.34 -11.71
N ASP A 181 -7.75 -2.86 -12.55
CA ASP A 181 -8.01 -2.31 -13.88
C ASP A 181 -8.56 -0.88 -13.84
N SER A 182 -9.50 -0.60 -12.93
CA SER A 182 -10.05 0.75 -12.72
C SER A 182 -8.97 1.73 -12.26
N SER A 183 -8.01 1.28 -11.45
CA SER A 183 -6.86 2.10 -11.05
C SER A 183 -5.98 2.43 -12.25
N TRP A 184 -5.66 1.45 -13.10
CA TRP A 184 -4.90 1.65 -14.33
C TRP A 184 -5.61 2.48 -15.39
N ALA A 185 -6.94 2.45 -15.38
CA ALA A 185 -7.80 3.27 -16.20
C ALA A 185 -8.16 4.61 -15.57
N SER A 186 -7.53 5.00 -14.46
CA SER A 186 -7.71 6.28 -13.80
C SER A 186 -6.45 7.17 -13.92
N PRO A 187 -6.61 8.50 -13.85
CA PRO A 187 -5.48 9.42 -13.77
C PRO A 187 -4.52 9.10 -12.61
N ALA A 188 -3.29 9.61 -12.69
CA ALA A 188 -2.29 9.57 -11.63
C ALA A 188 -2.14 10.94 -10.95
N PRO A 189 -3.09 11.38 -10.09
CA PRO A 189 -3.00 12.66 -9.41
C PRO A 189 -2.01 12.58 -8.24
N LEU A 190 -0.71 12.52 -8.55
CA LEU A 190 0.36 12.57 -7.55
C LEU A 190 0.27 13.87 -6.74
N GLY A 191 0.61 13.82 -5.45
CA GLY A 191 0.52 14.97 -4.55
C GLY A 191 -0.90 15.25 -4.03
N THR A 192 -1.80 14.25 -4.07
CA THR A 192 -3.20 14.35 -3.62
C THR A 192 -3.53 13.26 -2.59
N PRO A 193 -4.68 13.28 -1.89
CA PRO A 193 -5.00 12.25 -0.89
C PRO A 193 -5.35 10.88 -1.50
N GLN A 194 -5.28 10.72 -2.82
CA GLN A 194 -5.72 9.52 -3.52
C GLN A 194 -4.70 8.37 -3.46
N ALA A 195 -4.30 8.00 -2.25
CA ALA A 195 -3.35 6.92 -1.96
C ALA A 195 -3.50 6.43 -0.52
N MET A 196 -2.86 5.30 -0.22
CA MET A 196 -2.49 4.98 1.16
C MET A 196 -1.17 5.66 1.49
N PHE A 197 -1.16 6.47 2.55
CA PHE A 197 0.02 7.14 3.07
C PHE A 197 0.68 6.27 4.13
N ILE A 198 1.98 6.07 4.01
CA ILE A 198 2.82 5.36 4.96
C ILE A 198 3.88 6.36 5.40
N GLU A 199 3.71 6.94 6.59
CA GLU A 199 4.54 8.05 7.06
C GLU A 199 4.98 7.94 8.51
N ASP A 200 6.14 8.51 8.86
CA ASP A 200 6.63 8.57 10.24
C ASP A 200 6.71 7.19 10.94
N ASN A 201 6.93 6.11 10.17
CA ASN A 201 7.08 4.76 10.70
C ASN A 201 8.56 4.36 10.82
N VAL A 202 8.81 3.40 11.71
CA VAL A 202 10.12 2.75 11.87
C VAL A 202 10.00 1.29 11.44
N PHE A 203 10.76 0.91 10.41
CA PHE A 203 10.88 -0.47 9.94
C PHE A 203 12.27 -1.03 10.24
N ASP A 204 12.32 -2.18 10.89
CA ASP A 204 13.56 -2.84 11.28
C ASP A 204 13.49 -4.33 10.98
N SER A 205 14.29 -4.79 10.03
CA SER A 205 14.47 -6.21 9.74
C SER A 205 15.93 -6.60 9.91
N SER A 206 16.19 -7.76 10.50
CA SER A 206 17.53 -8.36 10.47
C SER A 206 17.74 -9.31 9.28
N ALA A 207 16.68 -9.64 8.54
CA ALA A 207 16.69 -10.67 7.50
C ALA A 207 16.30 -10.16 6.10
N GLY A 208 16.00 -8.88 5.99
CA GLY A 208 15.66 -8.22 4.73
C GLY A 208 14.19 -8.32 4.35
N GLY A 209 13.91 -8.05 3.07
CA GLY A 209 12.54 -8.02 2.54
C GLY A 209 12.10 -6.63 2.09
N ALA A 210 10.82 -6.29 2.28
CA ALA A 210 10.28 -4.97 1.95
C ALA A 210 9.48 -4.36 3.11
N ALA A 211 9.63 -3.04 3.30
CA ALA A 211 8.78 -2.28 4.21
C ALA A 211 7.36 -2.19 3.64
N VAL A 212 7.26 -1.90 2.35
CA VAL A 212 6.02 -1.85 1.60
C VAL A 212 6.22 -2.55 0.26
N ASP A 213 5.25 -3.38 -0.12
CA ASP A 213 5.09 -3.91 -1.47
C ASP A 213 3.61 -3.80 -1.91
N GLY A 214 3.30 -4.03 -3.18
CA GLY A 214 1.95 -3.91 -3.70
C GLY A 214 1.84 -4.21 -5.19
N TRP A 215 0.64 -4.64 -5.58
CA TRP A 215 0.20 -4.80 -6.96
C TRP A 215 -1.31 -4.55 -7.03
N SER A 216 -2.00 -5.01 -8.07
CA SER A 216 -3.44 -4.84 -8.25
C SER A 216 -3.86 -3.37 -8.27
N GLY A 217 -3.12 -2.54 -9.00
CA GLY A 217 -3.43 -1.13 -9.13
C GLY A 217 -3.14 -0.30 -7.88
N GLY A 218 -2.35 -0.81 -6.93
CA GLY A 218 -1.95 -0.10 -5.70
C GLY A 218 -1.46 1.34 -5.96
N ARG A 219 -1.74 2.22 -4.99
CA ARG A 219 -1.41 3.65 -5.02
C ARG A 219 -0.87 4.06 -3.65
N VAL A 220 0.42 4.35 -3.57
CA VAL A 220 1.13 4.47 -2.28
C VAL A 220 1.92 5.76 -2.19
N VAL A 221 1.90 6.40 -1.03
CA VAL A 221 2.88 7.42 -0.65
C VAL A 221 3.70 6.88 0.51
N PHE A 222 5.01 6.70 0.33
CA PHE A 222 5.94 6.26 1.36
C PHE A 222 6.89 7.42 1.70
N ARG A 223 6.65 8.09 2.83
CA ARG A 223 7.39 9.32 3.16
C ARG A 223 7.83 9.46 4.61
N ASN A 224 8.97 10.10 4.84
CA ASN A 224 9.47 10.39 6.20
C ASN A 224 9.60 9.15 7.11
N ASN A 225 9.80 7.95 6.52
CA ASN A 225 10.02 6.73 7.29
C ASN A 225 11.50 6.50 7.54
N THR A 226 11.81 5.77 8.61
CA THR A 226 13.13 5.22 8.87
C THR A 226 13.08 3.71 8.67
N ALA A 227 13.94 3.16 7.82
CA ALA A 227 13.95 1.74 7.50
C ALA A 227 15.37 1.16 7.57
N ARG A 228 15.48 -0.02 8.17
CA ARG A 228 16.72 -0.80 8.30
C ARG A 228 16.56 -2.17 7.64
N ASN A 229 17.45 -2.45 6.69
CA ASN A 229 17.53 -3.61 5.79
C ASN A 229 16.28 -3.88 4.94
N VAL A 230 15.35 -2.94 4.89
CA VAL A 230 14.15 -2.98 4.05
C VAL A 230 13.94 -1.61 3.43
N GLY A 231 13.12 -1.58 2.39
CA GLY A 231 12.78 -0.35 1.67
C GLY A 231 11.44 -0.47 0.96
N PHE A 232 11.25 0.34 -0.07
CA PHE A 232 10.03 0.30 -0.88
C PHE A 232 10.21 -0.65 -2.07
N SER A 233 9.24 -1.53 -2.27
CA SER A 233 9.13 -2.39 -3.45
C SER A 233 7.75 -2.22 -4.06
N ASN A 234 7.59 -2.57 -5.33
CA ASN A 234 6.28 -2.90 -5.88
C ASN A 234 6.41 -4.01 -6.90
N HIS A 235 5.27 -4.57 -7.28
CA HIS A 235 5.15 -5.62 -8.29
C HIS A 235 4.50 -5.08 -9.57
N GLY A 236 4.95 -5.58 -10.72
CA GLY A 236 4.30 -5.42 -12.02
C GLY A 236 3.41 -6.61 -12.37
N THR A 237 3.12 -6.77 -13.67
CA THR A 237 2.33 -7.90 -14.18
C THR A 237 3.07 -9.24 -14.13
N GLU A 238 4.37 -9.25 -13.81
CA GLU A 238 5.13 -10.48 -13.52
C GLU A 238 4.62 -11.23 -12.28
N THR A 239 3.80 -10.59 -11.44
CA THR A 239 3.08 -11.22 -10.31
C THR A 239 2.33 -12.47 -10.74
N SER A 240 1.96 -12.55 -12.03
CA SER A 240 1.16 -13.62 -12.61
C SER A 240 -0.26 -13.67 -12.03
N GLY A 241 -1.09 -14.54 -12.61
CA GLY A 241 -2.53 -14.46 -12.41
C GLY A 241 -3.10 -13.19 -13.03
N ARG A 242 -4.42 -13.00 -12.91
CA ARG A 242 -5.12 -11.89 -13.57
C ARG A 242 -4.81 -10.50 -12.99
N TRP A 243 -4.00 -10.40 -11.95
CA TRP A 243 -3.72 -9.12 -11.29
C TRP A 243 -2.91 -8.17 -12.15
N ARG A 244 -3.24 -6.88 -12.08
CA ARG A 244 -2.45 -5.79 -12.68
C ARG A 244 -1.26 -5.42 -11.80
N GLY A 245 -0.29 -4.70 -12.34
CA GLY A 245 0.82 -4.14 -11.56
C GLY A 245 0.37 -3.01 -10.62
N GLN A 246 1.27 -2.52 -9.76
CA GLN A 246 1.02 -1.30 -9.00
C GLN A 246 0.87 -0.08 -9.92
N ARG A 247 -0.03 0.84 -9.60
CA ARG A 247 -0.37 1.97 -10.49
C ARG A 247 0.43 3.24 -10.21
N THR A 248 0.47 3.71 -8.96
CA THR A 248 1.23 4.92 -8.60
C THR A 248 2.05 4.76 -7.33
N PHE A 249 3.16 5.50 -7.26
CA PHE A 249 3.96 5.63 -6.05
C PHE A 249 4.55 7.03 -5.88
N GLU A 250 4.67 7.49 -4.62
CA GLU A 250 5.47 8.65 -4.26
C GLU A 250 6.37 8.26 -3.09
N VAL A 251 7.68 8.21 -3.30
CA VAL A 251 8.64 7.70 -2.32
C VAL A 251 9.63 8.82 -1.99
N TYR A 252 9.50 9.46 -0.83
CA TYR A 252 10.34 10.63 -0.53
C TYR A 252 10.66 10.91 0.92
N ASN A 253 11.79 11.61 1.15
CA ASN A 253 12.28 11.98 2.48
C ASN A 253 12.45 10.78 3.43
N ASN A 254 12.67 9.56 2.92
CA ASN A 254 12.92 8.40 3.77
C ASN A 254 14.41 8.25 4.07
N THR A 255 14.73 7.67 5.22
CA THR A 255 16.08 7.23 5.56
C THR A 255 16.12 5.71 5.55
N MET A 256 16.92 5.12 4.65
CA MET A 256 17.04 3.68 4.46
C MET A 256 18.49 3.23 4.69
N THR A 257 18.69 2.25 5.57
CA THR A 257 20.02 1.75 5.93
C THR A 257 20.11 0.25 5.71
N TYR A 258 21.21 -0.24 5.14
CA TYR A 258 21.45 -1.67 4.91
C TYR A 258 22.80 -2.07 5.50
N ASP A 259 22.81 -2.77 6.62
CA ASP A 259 24.04 -3.04 7.37
C ASP A 259 24.35 -4.53 7.57
N SER A 260 23.32 -5.37 7.48
CA SER A 260 23.41 -6.82 7.64
C SER A 260 22.64 -7.59 6.56
N PHE A 261 22.12 -6.90 5.55
CA PHE A 261 21.40 -7.48 4.42
C PHE A 261 21.79 -6.78 3.12
N SER A 262 21.77 -7.52 2.01
CA SER A 262 22.09 -6.99 0.69
C SER A 262 20.91 -7.15 -0.25
N TRP A 263 20.66 -6.12 -1.07
CA TRP A 263 19.53 -6.10 -2.01
C TRP A 263 19.90 -5.35 -3.30
N GLY A 264 19.01 -5.40 -4.29
CA GLY A 264 19.21 -4.69 -5.56
C GLY A 264 19.19 -3.17 -5.38
N ALA A 265 18.11 -2.65 -4.81
CA ALA A 265 17.90 -1.23 -4.57
C ALA A 265 17.07 -0.96 -3.31
N ALA A 266 17.23 0.21 -2.68
CA ALA A 266 16.38 0.58 -1.54
C ALA A 266 14.94 0.93 -1.96
N VAL A 267 14.77 1.45 -3.17
CA VAL A 267 13.48 1.63 -3.83
C VAL A 267 13.52 0.80 -5.12
N ASN A 268 12.69 -0.23 -5.22
CA ASN A 268 12.58 -1.05 -6.41
C ASN A 268 11.19 -0.96 -7.01
N THR A 269 11.12 -0.71 -8.31
CA THR A 269 9.84 -0.64 -9.02
C THR A 269 9.84 -1.51 -10.26
N ARG A 270 8.74 -2.24 -10.43
CA ARG A 270 8.47 -3.19 -11.51
C ARG A 270 7.22 -2.84 -12.32
N GLY A 271 6.59 -1.71 -12.01
CA GLY A 271 5.46 -1.18 -12.76
C GLY A 271 4.99 0.18 -12.25
N GLY A 272 4.12 0.82 -13.04
CA GLY A 272 3.46 2.07 -12.69
C GLY A 272 4.27 3.34 -12.95
N THR A 273 3.82 4.44 -12.36
CA THR A 273 4.46 5.76 -12.47
C THR A 273 4.51 6.48 -11.13
N GLY A 274 5.39 7.45 -10.98
CA GLY A 274 5.56 8.09 -9.68
C GLY A 274 6.67 9.11 -9.60
N VAL A 275 6.95 9.50 -8.36
CA VAL A 275 8.11 10.32 -8.01
C VAL A 275 8.93 9.63 -6.92
N VAL A 276 10.26 9.73 -7.00
CA VAL A 276 11.19 9.20 -5.99
C VAL A 276 12.22 10.26 -5.67
N PHE A 277 12.20 10.88 -4.50
CA PHE A 277 13.09 12.02 -4.24
C PHE A 277 13.48 12.25 -2.80
N ASN A 278 14.60 12.94 -2.59
CA ASN A 278 15.12 13.28 -1.26
C ASN A 278 15.28 12.06 -0.32
N ASN A 279 15.40 10.84 -0.85
CA ASN A 279 15.66 9.68 -0.02
C ASN A 279 17.16 9.61 0.30
N THR A 280 17.48 9.29 1.55
CA THR A 280 18.86 9.06 1.98
C THR A 280 19.04 7.58 2.21
N THR A 281 19.86 6.96 1.36
CA THR A 281 20.19 5.54 1.45
C THR A 281 21.65 5.37 1.82
N ALA A 282 21.93 4.47 2.75
CA ALA A 282 23.30 4.10 3.10
C ALA A 282 23.42 2.60 3.35
N PHE A 283 24.60 2.05 3.10
CA PHE A 283 24.94 0.70 3.52
C PHE A 283 26.28 0.66 4.23
N SER A 284 26.45 -0.34 5.09
CA SER A 284 27.68 -0.53 5.88
C SER A 284 27.81 -2.01 6.28
N GLY A 285 28.85 -2.36 7.04
CA GLY A 285 29.00 -3.72 7.56
C GLY A 285 29.06 -4.76 6.44
N THR A 286 28.18 -5.77 6.50
CA THR A 286 28.05 -6.80 5.46
C THR A 286 26.92 -6.52 4.47
N GLY A 287 26.16 -5.44 4.67
CA GLY A 287 25.09 -5.02 3.78
C GLY A 287 25.61 -4.27 2.55
N TRP A 288 24.85 -4.33 1.46
CA TRP A 288 25.17 -3.64 0.21
C TRP A 288 23.93 -3.40 -0.66
N LEU A 289 23.98 -2.35 -1.48
CA LEU A 289 22.97 -2.05 -2.51
C LEU A 289 23.64 -1.68 -3.84
N SER A 290 22.98 -2.04 -4.95
CA SER A 290 23.42 -1.63 -6.30
C SER A 290 23.07 -0.19 -6.61
N SER A 291 21.95 0.29 -6.07
CA SER A 291 21.40 1.64 -6.30
C SER A 291 20.48 2.06 -5.15
N ALA A 292 20.19 3.35 -5.04
CA ALA A 292 19.13 3.87 -4.19
C ALA A 292 17.75 3.62 -4.82
N PHE A 293 17.63 3.75 -6.14
CA PHE A 293 16.37 3.56 -6.87
C PHE A 293 16.61 2.87 -8.22
N ASP A 294 15.86 1.79 -8.48
CA ASP A 294 15.84 1.14 -9.78
C ASP A 294 14.43 0.92 -10.36
N VAL A 295 14.43 0.80 -11.69
CA VAL A 295 13.26 0.45 -12.51
C VAL A 295 13.54 -0.83 -13.28
N ASN A 296 12.58 -1.76 -13.25
CA ASN A 296 12.69 -3.08 -13.85
C ASN A 296 11.39 -3.48 -14.57
N GLU A 297 11.52 -4.42 -15.49
CA GLU A 297 10.42 -5.11 -16.18
C GLU A 297 10.77 -6.59 -16.31
N PHE A 298 10.25 -7.40 -15.40
CA PHE A 298 10.61 -8.81 -15.31
C PHE A 298 9.94 -9.66 -16.38
N ARG A 299 8.80 -9.25 -16.96
CA ARG A 299 8.22 -9.96 -18.12
C ARG A 299 9.12 -9.91 -19.35
N GLN A 300 10.05 -8.95 -19.40
CA GLN A 300 11.06 -8.85 -20.45
C GLN A 300 12.35 -9.62 -20.11
N SER A 301 12.77 -9.63 -18.85
CA SER A 301 14.13 -10.00 -18.44
C SER A 301 14.26 -11.34 -17.69
N ASP A 302 13.20 -11.83 -17.05
CA ASP A 302 13.21 -13.10 -16.31
C ASP A 302 12.44 -14.19 -17.08
N HIS A 303 13.17 -15.08 -17.75
CA HIS A 303 12.59 -16.21 -18.48
C HIS A 303 12.42 -17.49 -17.64
N SER A 304 12.57 -17.41 -16.32
CA SER A 304 12.38 -18.56 -15.42
C SER A 304 10.90 -18.87 -15.13
N ARG A 305 9.98 -18.00 -15.56
CA ARG A 305 8.52 -18.05 -15.29
C ARG A 305 7.73 -17.84 -16.57
N THR A 306 6.41 -18.08 -16.54
CA THR A 306 5.54 -17.95 -17.74
C THR A 306 4.59 -16.75 -17.70
N TYR A 307 4.37 -16.14 -16.54
CA TYR A 307 3.57 -14.92 -16.34
C TYR A 307 2.11 -14.95 -16.85
N THR A 308 1.46 -16.11 -16.95
CA THR A 308 0.05 -16.23 -17.39
C THR A 308 -0.89 -15.36 -16.52
N PRO A 309 -1.88 -14.64 -17.10
CA PRO A 309 -2.25 -14.59 -18.52
C PRO A 309 -1.44 -13.57 -19.33
N TRP A 310 -0.58 -12.81 -18.69
CA TRP A 310 0.15 -11.70 -19.29
C TRP A 310 1.28 -12.16 -20.19
N GLY A 311 1.96 -13.28 -19.91
CA GLY A 311 3.01 -13.85 -20.78
C GLY A 311 4.30 -13.02 -20.79
N PHE A 312 5.27 -13.35 -21.65
CA PHE A 312 6.47 -12.53 -21.82
C PHE A 312 6.20 -11.24 -22.59
N CYS A 313 6.99 -10.20 -22.33
CA CYS A 313 7.05 -8.99 -23.15
C CYS A 313 8.22 -9.12 -24.12
N ASP A 314 7.92 -9.64 -25.31
CA ASP A 314 8.93 -10.12 -26.28
C ASP A 314 8.64 -9.69 -27.73
N GLY A 315 7.71 -8.74 -27.91
CA GLY A 315 7.30 -8.25 -29.24
C GLY A 315 6.14 -9.02 -29.87
N SER A 316 5.68 -10.13 -29.26
CA SER A 316 4.61 -10.97 -29.82
C SER A 316 3.29 -10.92 -29.02
N ASN A 317 3.33 -10.37 -27.82
CA ASN A 317 2.26 -10.51 -26.85
C ASN A 317 1.12 -9.51 -27.06
N ILE A 318 -0.12 -9.99 -27.16
CA ILE A 318 -1.29 -9.14 -27.43
C ILE A 318 -1.57 -8.09 -26.35
N TRP A 319 -1.07 -8.31 -25.14
CA TRP A 319 -1.25 -7.43 -23.99
C TRP A 319 -0.26 -6.28 -23.95
N ASP A 320 0.77 -6.29 -24.80
CA ASP A 320 1.86 -5.32 -24.85
C ASP A 320 1.75 -4.43 -26.10
N GLY A 321 2.41 -3.27 -26.06
CA GLY A 321 2.32 -2.28 -27.13
C GLY A 321 3.06 -2.67 -28.40
N ASN A 322 4.08 -3.54 -28.32
CA ASN A 322 4.85 -4.10 -29.44
C ASN A 322 5.31 -3.08 -30.49
N GLN A 323 5.64 -1.87 -30.07
CA GLN A 323 6.20 -0.81 -30.91
C GLN A 323 7.67 -1.09 -31.25
N LEU A 324 8.35 -1.90 -30.44
CA LEU A 324 9.69 -2.44 -30.72
C LEU A 324 9.66 -3.97 -30.68
N PRO A 325 10.63 -4.64 -31.32
CA PRO A 325 10.76 -6.11 -31.24
C PRO A 325 10.95 -6.65 -29.82
N SER A 326 11.35 -5.81 -28.86
CA SER A 326 11.46 -6.17 -27.45
C SER A 326 10.12 -6.17 -26.69
N GLY A 327 9.00 -5.85 -27.34
CA GLY A 327 7.68 -5.77 -26.72
C GLY A 327 7.27 -4.37 -26.23
N TYR A 328 8.19 -3.41 -26.25
CA TYR A 328 7.95 -2.07 -25.74
C TYR A 328 6.67 -1.41 -26.30
N PRO A 329 5.88 -0.72 -25.45
CA PRO A 329 5.89 -0.85 -23.99
C PRO A 329 5.24 -2.15 -23.51
N CYS A 330 5.77 -2.75 -22.46
CA CYS A 330 5.12 -3.87 -21.76
C CYS A 330 3.91 -3.37 -20.96
N LEU A 331 2.93 -4.24 -20.73
CA LEU A 331 1.75 -3.95 -19.90
C LEU A 331 2.17 -3.60 -18.49
N ASP A 332 1.75 -2.41 -18.05
CA ASP A 332 1.96 -1.88 -16.71
C ASP A 332 3.42 -1.52 -16.37
N GLN A 333 4.34 -1.55 -17.35
CA GLN A 333 5.76 -1.26 -17.11
C GLN A 333 5.98 0.10 -16.42
N ALA A 334 7.14 0.25 -15.81
CA ALA A 334 7.60 1.53 -15.28
C ALA A 334 7.51 2.65 -16.35
N GLY A 335 6.93 3.79 -15.95
CA GLY A 335 6.74 4.95 -16.83
C GLY A 335 5.46 4.92 -17.68
N ARG A 336 4.47 4.08 -17.32
CA ARG A 336 3.20 3.95 -18.04
C ARG A 336 1.96 4.26 -17.23
N GLY A 337 0.92 4.57 -18.00
CA GLY A 337 -0.43 4.90 -17.54
C GLY A 337 -0.87 6.19 -18.22
N GLN A 338 -2.10 6.65 -18.06
CA GLN A 338 -3.34 5.89 -17.91
C GLN A 338 -3.58 5.05 -19.19
N GLY A 339 -4.24 3.90 -19.05
CA GLY A 339 -4.72 3.08 -20.17
C GLY A 339 -6.24 3.05 -20.29
N GLY A 340 -6.73 2.37 -21.32
CA GLY A 340 -8.12 1.97 -21.44
C GLY A 340 -8.53 0.98 -20.36
N LEU A 341 -9.79 1.03 -19.97
CA LEU A 341 -10.36 0.11 -18.98
C LEU A 341 -10.34 -1.33 -19.50
N MET A 342 -9.89 -2.24 -18.63
CA MET A 342 -10.00 -3.68 -18.79
C MET A 342 -10.90 -4.25 -17.69
N SER A 343 -11.39 -5.47 -17.85
CA SER A 343 -12.16 -6.17 -16.82
C SER A 343 -12.20 -7.68 -17.07
N GLY A 344 -12.74 -8.43 -16.11
CA GLY A 344 -12.98 -9.87 -16.21
C GLY A 344 -11.74 -10.75 -16.07
N ASP A 345 -11.97 -12.04 -15.87
CA ASP A 345 -10.97 -13.11 -15.86
C ASP A 345 -11.49 -14.28 -16.74
N PRO A 346 -11.00 -14.47 -17.98
CA PRO A 346 -9.83 -13.81 -18.58
C PRO A 346 -10.04 -12.32 -18.90
N PRO A 347 -8.96 -11.52 -19.04
CA PRO A 347 -9.06 -10.08 -19.28
C PRO A 347 -9.76 -9.75 -20.60
N THR A 348 -10.56 -8.69 -20.60
CA THR A 348 -11.17 -8.08 -21.80
C THR A 348 -11.07 -6.56 -21.75
N PRO A 349 -10.97 -5.86 -22.90
CA PRO A 349 -10.72 -6.40 -24.24
C PRO A 349 -9.37 -7.12 -24.35
N GLN A 350 -9.27 -8.17 -25.17
CA GLN A 350 -8.02 -8.92 -25.40
C GLN A 350 -7.07 -8.16 -26.32
N ALA A 351 -6.51 -7.06 -25.84
CA ALA A 351 -5.58 -6.20 -26.58
C ALA A 351 -4.81 -5.28 -25.62
N TRP A 352 -3.71 -4.70 -26.13
CA TRP A 352 -3.01 -3.59 -25.49
C TRP A 352 -3.99 -2.47 -25.09
N PRO A 353 -4.05 -2.06 -23.80
CA PRO A 353 -4.96 -1.02 -23.36
C PRO A 353 -4.51 0.40 -23.73
N LYS A 354 -3.52 0.58 -24.63
CA LYS A 354 -3.09 1.90 -25.10
C LYS A 354 -2.60 2.82 -23.97
N GLN A 355 -1.81 2.28 -23.04
CA GLN A 355 -1.26 3.06 -21.93
C GLN A 355 -0.40 4.21 -22.45
N ALA A 356 -0.69 5.42 -21.98
CA ALA A 356 0.11 6.59 -22.31
C ALA A 356 1.51 6.51 -21.67
N VAL A 357 2.40 7.37 -22.16
CA VAL A 357 3.69 7.64 -21.51
C VAL A 357 3.39 8.53 -20.30
N GLU A 358 3.66 8.02 -19.10
CA GLU A 358 3.56 8.75 -17.84
C GLU A 358 4.89 8.55 -17.10
N PRO A 359 5.91 9.38 -17.36
CA PRO A 359 7.26 9.09 -16.89
C PRO A 359 7.39 9.16 -15.37
N ILE A 360 8.30 8.36 -14.83
CA ILE A 360 8.76 8.47 -13.44
C ILE A 360 9.76 9.63 -13.35
N TYR A 361 9.73 10.35 -12.23
CA TYR A 361 10.70 11.42 -11.97
C TYR A 361 11.45 11.16 -10.67
N ALA A 362 12.77 11.24 -10.70
CA ALA A 362 13.60 11.07 -9.53
C ALA A 362 14.63 12.20 -9.39
N TRP A 363 14.83 12.69 -8.16
CA TRP A 363 15.80 13.74 -7.89
C TRP A 363 16.28 13.72 -6.45
N ASN A 364 17.49 14.22 -6.19
CA ASN A 364 18.05 14.35 -4.83
C ASN A 364 18.07 13.06 -3.99
N ASN A 365 18.00 11.88 -4.61
CA ASN A 365 18.25 10.64 -3.89
C ASN A 365 19.75 10.46 -3.72
N THR A 366 20.17 9.92 -2.58
CA THR A 366 21.57 9.65 -2.31
C THR A 366 21.81 8.20 -1.92
N LEU A 367 22.96 7.67 -2.33
CA LEU A 367 23.51 6.40 -1.88
C LEU A 367 24.88 6.66 -1.26
N ASN A 368 25.05 6.31 0.02
CA ASN A 368 26.26 6.58 0.81
C ASN A 368 26.71 8.05 0.74
N GLY A 369 25.75 8.98 0.77
CA GLY A 369 26.00 10.43 0.77
C GLY A 369 26.33 11.03 -0.60
N LEU A 370 26.31 10.25 -1.68
CA LEU A 370 26.50 10.74 -3.05
C LEU A 370 25.17 10.72 -3.81
N PRO A 371 24.91 11.69 -4.72
CA PRO A 371 23.77 11.60 -5.63
C PRO A 371 23.80 10.28 -6.41
N ASP A 372 22.66 9.60 -6.47
CA ASP A 372 22.51 8.31 -7.16
C ASP A 372 21.39 8.41 -8.21
N PRO A 373 21.70 8.32 -9.52
CA PRO A 373 20.71 8.38 -10.59
C PRO A 373 19.89 7.09 -10.67
N VAL A 374 18.76 7.13 -11.37
CA VAL A 374 17.91 5.93 -11.57
C VAL A 374 18.70 4.81 -12.27
N ALA A 375 18.79 3.65 -11.62
CA ALA A 375 19.30 2.45 -12.25
C ALA A 375 18.20 1.78 -13.10
N ASN A 376 18.56 1.30 -14.29
CA ASN A 376 17.61 0.68 -15.22
C ASN A 376 18.01 -0.77 -15.50
N GLY A 377 17.25 -1.71 -14.96
CA GLY A 377 17.47 -3.14 -15.13
C GLY A 377 16.83 -3.73 -16.39
N SER A 378 16.09 -2.95 -17.19
CA SER A 378 15.37 -3.47 -18.38
C SER A 378 15.51 -2.54 -19.58
N LEU A 379 16.77 -2.36 -20.00
CA LEU A 379 17.22 -1.44 -21.05
C LEU A 379 16.56 -1.63 -22.42
N GLN A 380 15.94 -2.79 -22.68
CA GLN A 380 15.27 -3.08 -23.96
C GLN A 380 13.88 -2.43 -24.07
N VAL A 381 13.26 -2.09 -22.95
CA VAL A 381 11.86 -1.60 -22.89
C VAL A 381 11.70 -0.35 -22.02
N ILE A 382 12.64 -0.06 -21.13
CA ILE A 382 12.67 1.17 -20.33
C ILE A 382 13.84 2.04 -20.80
N ALA A 383 13.61 3.34 -21.00
CA ALA A 383 14.63 4.29 -21.43
C ALA A 383 14.60 5.60 -20.63
N PRO A 384 15.78 6.19 -20.32
CA PRO A 384 15.87 7.53 -19.76
C PRO A 384 15.34 8.58 -20.76
N ASN A 385 14.83 9.70 -20.23
CA ASN A 385 14.19 10.78 -20.98
C ASN A 385 12.93 10.37 -21.76
N ARG A 386 12.34 9.23 -21.41
CA ARG A 386 11.10 8.71 -22.00
C ARG A 386 10.22 8.06 -20.95
N ASP A 387 10.74 7.03 -20.27
CA ASP A 387 10.01 6.30 -19.24
C ASP A 387 10.35 6.82 -17.84
N PHE A 388 11.54 7.40 -17.67
CA PHE A 388 11.94 8.08 -16.44
C PHE A 388 12.86 9.27 -16.72
N PHE A 389 12.96 10.18 -15.74
CA PHE A 389 13.80 11.38 -15.75
C PHE A 389 14.51 11.57 -14.40
N ASP A 390 15.82 11.84 -14.42
CA ASP A 390 16.63 12.24 -13.26
C ASP A 390 16.48 13.75 -12.96
N THR A 391 15.24 14.23 -12.89
CA THR A 391 14.91 15.64 -12.62
C THR A 391 13.63 15.76 -11.79
N SER A 392 13.41 16.92 -11.16
CA SER A 392 12.14 17.24 -10.51
C SER A 392 10.95 17.17 -11.49
N LYS A 393 9.86 16.54 -11.07
CA LYS A 393 8.62 16.50 -11.87
C LYS A 393 8.02 17.91 -12.04
N PRO A 394 7.82 18.41 -13.27
CA PRO A 394 7.20 19.71 -13.49
C PRO A 394 5.80 19.79 -12.86
N GLY A 395 5.55 20.86 -12.12
CA GLY A 395 4.26 21.15 -11.49
C GLY A 395 3.86 20.21 -10.35
N TYR A 396 4.75 19.34 -9.89
CA TYR A 396 4.49 18.47 -8.75
C TYR A 396 4.72 19.20 -7.43
N THR A 397 3.75 19.05 -6.52
CA THR A 397 3.84 19.48 -5.12
C THR A 397 3.47 18.28 -4.26
N PRO A 398 4.30 17.89 -3.27
CA PRO A 398 3.94 16.84 -2.33
C PRO A 398 2.64 17.16 -1.60
N TYR A 399 1.85 16.13 -1.30
CA TYR A 399 0.64 16.32 -0.49
C TYR A 399 1.00 16.86 0.90
N VAL A 400 0.05 17.56 1.55
CA VAL A 400 0.26 18.14 2.87
C VAL A 400 0.81 17.09 3.86
N TYR A 401 1.81 17.50 4.64
CA TYR A 401 2.45 16.68 5.66
C TYR A 401 2.39 17.41 7.02
N PRO A 402 2.06 16.71 8.13
CA PRO A 402 1.58 15.32 8.16
C PRO A 402 0.22 15.16 7.47
N HIS A 403 -0.17 13.93 7.17
CA HIS A 403 -1.46 13.63 6.58
C HIS A 403 -2.59 14.18 7.49
N PRO A 404 -3.68 14.76 6.96
CA PRO A 404 -4.71 15.42 7.77
C PRO A 404 -5.32 14.52 8.87
N LEU A 405 -5.47 13.21 8.61
CA LEU A 405 -5.93 12.23 9.61
C LEU A 405 -5.00 12.10 10.83
N VAL A 406 -3.73 12.47 10.71
CA VAL A 406 -2.78 12.50 11.84
C VAL A 406 -3.14 13.63 12.81
N THR A 407 -3.43 14.81 12.27
CA THR A 407 -3.73 16.04 13.04
C THR A 407 -5.18 16.16 13.51
N GLY A 408 -6.06 15.24 13.08
CA GLY A 408 -7.50 15.33 13.34
C GLY A 408 -8.21 16.42 12.52
N GLN A 409 -7.56 16.96 11.48
CA GLN A 409 -8.16 17.91 10.56
C GLN A 409 -8.87 17.16 9.41
N ALA A 410 -10.00 17.70 8.96
CA ALA A 410 -10.65 17.19 7.75
C ALA A 410 -9.67 17.24 6.58
N ALA A 411 -9.58 16.15 5.79
CA ALA A 411 -8.75 16.15 4.60
C ALA A 411 -9.17 17.30 3.67
N PRO A 412 -8.23 18.11 3.12
CA PRO A 412 -8.56 19.12 2.15
C PRO A 412 -9.29 18.45 0.98
N THR A 413 -10.45 19.01 0.64
CA THR A 413 -11.31 18.50 -0.42
C THR A 413 -10.57 18.60 -1.75
N VAL A 414 -10.54 17.51 -2.51
CA VAL A 414 -10.12 17.56 -3.92
C VAL A 414 -11.17 18.39 -4.66
N PRO A 415 -10.81 19.49 -5.35
CA PRO A 415 -11.77 20.23 -6.16
C PRO A 415 -12.40 19.30 -7.20
N SER A 416 -13.73 19.31 -7.29
CA SER A 416 -14.44 18.61 -8.37
C SER A 416 -14.00 19.19 -9.72
N ALA A 417 -13.90 18.32 -10.73
CA ALA A 417 -13.64 18.77 -12.10
C ALA A 417 -14.72 19.80 -12.51
N PRO A 418 -14.36 20.92 -13.18
CA PRO A 418 -15.33 21.91 -13.61
C PRO A 418 -16.36 21.29 -14.53
N THR A 419 -17.64 21.31 -14.14
CA THR A 419 -18.75 20.74 -14.94
C THR A 419 -19.16 21.61 -16.12
N ASN A 420 -18.55 22.78 -16.30
CA ASN A 420 -18.98 23.82 -17.24
C ASN A 420 -17.93 24.22 -18.30
N LEU A 421 -16.95 23.37 -18.62
CA LEU A 421 -16.06 23.66 -19.75
C LEU A 421 -16.83 23.43 -21.07
N ARG A 422 -17.40 24.49 -21.64
CA ARG A 422 -17.85 24.49 -23.03
C ARG A 422 -16.68 24.93 -23.90
N ILE A 423 -16.20 24.03 -24.76
CA ILE A 423 -15.31 24.40 -25.87
C ILE A 423 -16.19 25.16 -26.88
N PRO A 424 -15.91 26.43 -27.20
CA PRO A 424 -16.59 27.11 -28.30
C PRO A 424 -16.26 26.33 -29.58
N SER A 425 -17.29 25.86 -30.29
CA SER A 425 -17.11 25.27 -31.62
C SER A 425 -16.50 26.32 -32.58
N PRO A 426 -15.66 25.87 -33.54
CA PRO A 426 -14.88 26.76 -34.41
C PRO A 426 -15.72 27.71 -35.27
#